data_AF-M5CF53-F1
#
_entry.id   AF-M5CF53-F1
#
_cell.length_a   1.000
_cell.length_b   1.000
_cell.length_c   1.000
_cell.angle_alpha   90.00
_cell.angle_beta   90.00
_cell.angle_gamma   90.00
#
_symmetry.space_group_name_H-M   'P 1'
#
loop_
_entity.id
_entity.type
_entity.pdbx_description
1 polymer ?
#
loop_
_entity_poly.entity_id
_entity_poly.type
_entity_poly.pdbx_seq_one_letter_code
_entity_poly.pdbx_strand_id
1 'polypeptide(L)'
;MSAHPQTDLSIPKTQKVAIFQKSGGPVEIKDAPVVQADALEAGQVLVKVMYSGVCHTDLHALLGDWPMPSKLPLIGGHEGAGFVVAVGKGTSAPIKVGQAVGIKWLATSCLSCEACARETSRYAPTPNALGTLLMDPSNNMLSGAHSFTSQRIGILN
;
A
#
# COMPACT_ATOMS: atom_id res chain seq x y z
N MET A 1 19.99 13.49 22.84
CA MET A 1 19.01 12.67 22.10
C MET A 1 19.79 12.01 20.98
N SER A 2 20.09 10.72 21.10
CA SER A 2 20.92 10.02 20.11
C SER A 2 20.17 9.99 18.79
N ALA A 3 20.79 10.47 17.71
CA ALA A 3 20.20 10.38 16.38
C ALA A 3 19.90 8.91 16.09
N HIS A 4 18.64 8.58 15.78
CA HIS A 4 18.34 7.28 15.19
C HIS A 4 19.27 7.08 13.98
N PRO A 5 19.87 5.89 13.81
CA PRO A 5 20.67 5.59 12.63
C PRO A 5 19.84 6.00 11.41
N GLN A 6 20.42 6.84 10.55
CA GLN A 6 19.74 7.39 9.38
C GLN A 6 19.22 6.21 8.55
N THR A 7 17.89 6.04 8.48
CA THR A 7 17.27 5.00 7.66
C THR A 7 17.71 5.24 6.22
N ASP A 8 18.35 4.26 5.58
CA ASP A 8 18.65 4.36 4.15
C ASP A 8 17.34 4.44 3.35
N LEU A 9 17.17 5.55 2.64
CA LEU A 9 16.01 5.86 1.80
C LEU A 9 16.25 5.55 0.32
N SER A 10 17.34 4.86 -0.01
CA SER A 10 17.59 4.38 -1.38
C SER A 10 16.47 3.42 -1.83
N ILE A 11 16.13 3.49 -3.12
CA ILE A 11 15.10 2.63 -3.73
C ILE A 11 15.83 1.48 -4.44
N PRO A 12 15.82 0.25 -3.91
CA PRO A 12 16.39 -0.89 -4.60
C PRO A 12 15.53 -1.29 -5.81
N LYS A 13 16.08 -2.13 -6.68
CA LYS A 13 15.34 -2.69 -7.83
C LYS A 13 14.39 -3.83 -7.43
N THR A 14 14.74 -4.53 -6.35
CA THR A 14 14.04 -5.73 -5.87
C THR A 14 13.83 -5.65 -4.37
N GLN A 15 12.87 -6.42 -3.88
CA GLN A 15 12.45 -6.47 -2.48
C GLN A 15 11.91 -7.85 -2.11
N LYS A 16 11.79 -8.14 -0.81
CA LYS A 16 11.12 -9.36 -0.36
C LYS A 16 9.65 -9.11 -0.07
N VAL A 17 8.78 -10.02 -0.48
CA VAL A 17 7.33 -9.89 -0.29
C VAL A 17 6.76 -11.20 0.25
N ALA A 18 5.76 -11.10 1.12
CA ALA A 18 4.91 -12.21 1.54
C ALA A 18 3.67 -12.24 0.62
N ILE A 19 3.62 -13.21 -0.28
CA ILE A 19 2.64 -13.26 -1.38
C ILE A 19 1.89 -14.59 -1.38
N PHE A 20 0.61 -14.56 -1.74
CA PHE A 20 -0.18 -15.76 -2.01
C PHE A 20 -0.84 -15.69 -3.40
N GLN A 21 -0.82 -16.83 -4.09
CA GLN A 21 -1.24 -16.95 -5.50
C GLN A 21 -2.72 -17.34 -5.66
N LYS A 22 -3.28 -18.00 -4.65
CA LYS A 22 -4.66 -18.50 -4.63
C LYS A 22 -5.23 -18.37 -3.22
N SER A 23 -6.54 -18.17 -3.12
CA SER A 23 -7.22 -18.15 -1.83
C SER A 23 -7.03 -19.49 -1.10
N GLY A 24 -6.75 -19.44 0.20
CA GLY A 24 -6.40 -20.59 1.04
C GLY A 24 -5.08 -21.27 0.67
N GLY A 25 -4.29 -20.70 -0.24
CA GLY A 25 -2.97 -21.21 -0.61
C GLY A 25 -1.89 -20.89 0.42
N PRO A 26 -0.69 -21.47 0.28
CA PRO A 26 0.44 -21.11 1.12
C PRO A 26 0.87 -19.66 0.87
N VAL A 27 1.33 -18.99 1.94
CA VAL A 27 2.03 -17.71 1.86
C VAL A 27 3.51 -17.99 1.60
N GLU A 28 4.06 -17.40 0.56
CA GLU A 28 5.45 -17.58 0.14
C GLU A 28 6.24 -16.28 0.32
N ILE A 29 7.49 -16.37 0.76
CA ILE A 29 8.42 -15.25 0.73
C ILE A 29 9.19 -15.28 -0.59
N LYS A 30 9.04 -14.25 -1.43
CA LYS A 30 9.67 -14.17 -2.75
C LYS A 30 10.32 -12.81 -2.99
N ASP A 31 11.29 -12.77 -3.89
CA ASP A 31 11.80 -11.50 -4.41
C ASP A 31 10.83 -10.95 -5.47
N ALA A 32 10.54 -9.65 -5.42
CA ALA A 32 9.65 -8.95 -6.33
C ALA A 32 10.27 -7.60 -6.75
N PRO A 33 9.90 -7.05 -7.92
CA PRO A 33 10.37 -5.72 -8.31
C PRO A 33 9.81 -4.64 -7.38
N VAL A 34 10.62 -3.61 -7.15
CA VAL A 34 10.18 -2.38 -6.47
C VAL A 34 9.72 -1.38 -7.52
N VAL A 35 8.58 -0.74 -7.28
CA VAL A 35 8.12 0.35 -8.13
C VAL A 35 9.08 1.51 -8.00
N GLN A 36 9.57 2.01 -9.12
CA GLN A 36 10.54 3.10 -9.16
C GLN A 36 9.83 4.47 -9.04
N ALA A 37 10.57 5.48 -8.58
CA ALA A 37 10.01 6.80 -8.26
C ALA A 37 9.35 7.50 -9.46
N ASP A 38 9.84 7.25 -10.66
CA ASP A 38 9.33 7.79 -11.93
C ASP A 38 7.97 7.21 -12.34
N ALA A 39 7.63 6.01 -11.84
CA ALA A 39 6.35 5.35 -12.07
C ALA A 39 5.25 5.78 -11.08
N LEU A 40 5.55 6.65 -10.11
CA LEU A 40 4.57 7.14 -9.15
C LEU A 40 3.70 8.25 -9.75
N GLU A 41 2.39 8.10 -9.65
CA GLU A 41 1.43 9.11 -10.10
C GLU A 41 1.23 10.22 -9.06
N ALA A 42 0.64 11.34 -9.50
CA ALA A 42 0.23 12.40 -8.60
C ALA A 42 -0.69 11.85 -7.50
N GLY A 43 -0.37 12.20 -6.26
CA GLY A 43 -1.08 11.69 -5.10
C GLY A 43 -0.55 10.37 -4.58
N GLN A 44 0.49 9.75 -5.14
CA GLN A 44 1.09 8.50 -4.62
C GLN A 44 2.40 8.75 -3.87
N VAL A 45 2.74 7.85 -2.95
CA VAL A 45 4.05 7.81 -2.28
C VAL A 45 4.58 6.37 -2.25
N LEU A 46 5.90 6.23 -2.35
CA LEU A 46 6.59 4.97 -2.09
C LEU A 46 7.10 4.99 -0.66
N VAL A 47 6.83 3.91 0.07
CA VAL A 47 7.16 3.79 1.50
C VAL A 47 8.10 2.61 1.70
N LYS A 48 9.22 2.85 2.39
CA LYS A 48 10.06 1.81 2.99
C LYS A 48 9.38 1.35 4.28
N VAL A 49 8.68 0.22 4.21
CA VAL A 49 8.02 -0.34 5.39
C VAL A 49 9.06 -1.00 6.28
N MET A 50 9.11 -0.55 7.54
CA MET A 50 10.04 -1.06 8.55
C MET A 50 9.40 -2.18 9.37
N TYR A 51 8.10 -2.04 9.65
CA TYR A 51 7.31 -2.98 10.44
C TYR A 51 5.89 -3.05 9.89
N SER A 52 5.21 -4.19 10.03
CA SER A 52 3.78 -4.32 9.76
C SER A 52 3.11 -5.07 10.89
N GLY A 53 1.93 -4.60 11.29
CA GLY A 53 0.99 -5.42 12.05
C GLY A 53 0.52 -6.63 11.24
N VAL A 54 -0.01 -7.62 11.96
CA VAL A 54 -0.67 -8.80 11.40
C VAL A 54 -1.92 -9.04 12.24
N CYS A 55 -3.08 -9.11 11.60
CA CYS A 55 -4.33 -9.39 12.30
C CYS A 55 -5.23 -10.35 11.52
N HIS A 56 -6.40 -10.67 12.09
CA HIS A 56 -7.31 -11.66 11.51
C HIS A 56 -7.88 -11.25 10.14
N THR A 57 -7.94 -9.95 9.82
CA THR A 57 -8.41 -9.51 8.49
C THR A 57 -7.43 -9.92 7.38
N ASP A 58 -6.13 -10.06 7.68
CA ASP A 58 -5.17 -10.62 6.73
C ASP A 58 -5.45 -12.10 6.44
N LEU A 59 -5.89 -12.86 7.47
CA LEU A 59 -6.31 -14.25 7.31
C LEU A 59 -7.59 -14.36 6.48
N HIS A 60 -8.59 -13.53 6.73
CA HIS A 60 -9.81 -13.45 5.91
C HIS A 60 -9.49 -13.15 4.44
N ALA A 61 -8.59 -12.19 4.18
CA ALA A 61 -8.13 -11.86 2.84
C ALA A 61 -7.43 -13.05 2.14
N LEU A 62 -6.62 -13.81 2.89
CA LEU A 62 -5.98 -15.05 2.43
C LEU A 62 -7.00 -16.15 2.11
N LEU A 63 -7.97 -16.38 2.99
CA LEU A 63 -8.99 -17.41 2.80
C LEU A 63 -10.00 -17.04 1.70
N GLY A 64 -10.15 -15.75 1.41
CA GLY A 64 -11.09 -15.24 0.41
C GLY A 64 -12.55 -15.46 0.82
N ASP A 65 -12.84 -15.37 2.12
CA ASP A 65 -14.16 -15.66 2.68
C ASP A 65 -15.11 -14.44 2.73
N TRP A 66 -14.63 -13.28 2.28
CA TRP A 66 -15.44 -12.09 2.08
C TRP A 66 -16.20 -12.14 0.75
N PRO A 67 -17.38 -11.47 0.67
CA PRO A 67 -18.20 -11.47 -0.53
C PRO A 67 -17.53 -10.79 -1.74
N MET A 68 -16.44 -10.04 -1.52
CA MET A 68 -15.65 -9.43 -2.57
C MET A 68 -14.36 -10.23 -2.79
N PRO A 69 -14.09 -10.69 -4.02
CA PRO A 69 -12.91 -11.50 -4.30
C PRO A 69 -11.62 -10.67 -4.14
N SER A 70 -10.63 -11.25 -3.46
CA SER A 70 -9.26 -10.72 -3.41
C SER A 70 -8.67 -10.67 -4.82
N LYS A 71 -7.97 -9.58 -5.16
CA LYS A 71 -7.19 -9.49 -6.41
C LYS A 71 -5.90 -10.29 -6.26
N LEU A 72 -5.85 -11.46 -6.90
CA LEU A 72 -4.70 -12.36 -6.86
C LEU A 72 -3.73 -12.10 -8.04
N PRO A 73 -2.42 -12.34 -7.87
CA PRO A 73 -1.77 -12.67 -6.60
C PRO A 73 -1.67 -11.47 -5.67
N LEU A 74 -1.70 -11.72 -4.37
CA LEU A 74 -1.84 -10.68 -3.36
C LEU A 74 -0.66 -10.69 -2.38
N ILE A 75 -0.06 -9.52 -2.18
CA ILE A 75 0.89 -9.29 -1.08
C ILE A 75 0.09 -8.76 0.11
N GLY A 76 -0.02 -9.55 1.17
CA GLY A 76 -0.87 -9.24 2.33
C GLY A 76 -0.35 -8.12 3.22
N GLY A 77 -1.16 -7.69 4.19
CA GLY A 77 -0.82 -6.65 5.18
C GLY A 77 -1.44 -5.29 4.87
N HIS A 78 -1.92 -4.62 5.91
CA HIS A 78 -2.59 -3.33 5.84
C HIS A 78 -2.33 -2.44 7.07
N GLU A 79 -1.27 -2.77 7.82
CA GLU A 79 -0.87 -2.14 9.09
C GLU A 79 0.63 -1.78 9.10
N GLY A 80 1.17 -1.39 7.93
CA GLY A 80 2.58 -1.04 7.76
C GLY A 80 2.95 0.29 8.40
N ALA A 81 4.15 0.39 8.99
CA ALA A 81 4.75 1.63 9.46
C ALA A 81 6.16 1.77 8.88
N GLY A 82 6.48 2.97 8.36
CA GLY A 82 7.72 3.17 7.63
C GLY A 82 7.99 4.62 7.27
N PHE A 83 8.87 4.82 6.29
CA PHE A 83 9.32 6.13 5.85
C PHE A 83 9.06 6.32 4.35
N VAL A 84 8.64 7.52 3.96
CA VAL A 84 8.49 7.89 2.55
C VAL A 84 9.87 7.93 1.89
N VAL A 85 10.05 7.20 0.80
CA VAL A 85 11.29 7.19 -0.01
C VAL A 85 11.12 7.91 -1.35
N ALA A 86 9.89 8.04 -1.86
CA ALA A 86 9.58 8.87 -3.01
C ALA A 86 8.13 9.39 -2.97
N VAL A 87 7.90 10.51 -3.65
CA VAL A 87 6.60 11.14 -3.80
C VAL A 87 6.33 11.34 -5.28
N GLY A 88 5.14 10.94 -5.74
CA GLY A 88 4.75 11.07 -7.14
C GLY A 88 4.67 12.54 -7.57
N LYS A 89 5.10 12.80 -8.81
CA LYS A 89 5.15 14.16 -9.36
C LYS A 89 3.73 14.75 -9.44
N GLY A 90 3.56 16.01 -9.02
CA GLY A 90 2.25 16.67 -9.01
C GLY A 90 1.41 16.39 -7.76
N THR A 91 1.93 15.68 -6.77
CA THR A 91 1.30 15.54 -5.46
C THR A 91 1.25 16.89 -4.74
N SER A 92 0.04 17.37 -4.43
CA SER A 92 -0.18 18.64 -3.72
C SER A 92 -0.15 18.51 -2.19
N ALA A 93 -0.32 17.29 -1.67
CA ALA A 93 -0.28 17.03 -0.24
C ALA A 93 1.10 17.38 0.35
N PRO A 94 1.17 17.92 1.58
CA PRO A 94 2.42 18.35 2.21
C PRO A 94 3.23 17.15 2.78
N ILE A 95 3.49 16.14 1.94
CA ILE A 95 4.25 14.93 2.29
C ILE A 95 5.67 15.02 1.72
N LYS A 96 6.66 14.56 2.50
CA LYS A 96 8.08 14.68 2.13
C LYS A 96 8.82 13.35 2.26
N VAL A 97 9.87 13.17 1.47
CA VAL A 97 10.82 12.05 1.64
C VAL A 97 11.43 12.11 3.05
N GLY A 98 11.56 10.97 3.70
CA GLY A 98 11.99 10.80 5.08
C GLY A 98 10.89 10.95 6.13
N GLN A 99 9.67 11.34 5.73
CA GLN A 99 8.54 11.44 6.66
C GLN A 99 8.07 10.05 7.11
N ALA A 100 7.86 9.89 8.42
CA ALA A 100 7.25 8.69 8.98
C ALA A 100 5.76 8.63 8.62
N VAL A 101 5.29 7.46 8.15
CA VAL A 101 3.91 7.25 7.70
C VAL A 101 3.40 5.88 8.12
N GLY A 102 2.08 5.80 8.29
CA GLY A 102 1.35 4.57 8.55
C GLY A 102 0.44 4.21 7.39
N ILE A 103 0.44 2.94 7.04
CA ILE A 103 -0.40 2.29 6.04
C ILE A 103 -1.60 1.72 6.78
N LYS A 104 -2.78 2.01 6.25
CA LYS A 104 -4.06 1.60 6.82
C LYS A 104 -4.86 0.81 5.81
N TRP A 105 -5.87 0.11 6.33
CA TRP A 105 -6.88 -0.60 5.55
C TRP A 105 -7.48 0.19 4.39
N LEU A 106 -7.76 1.49 4.55
CA LEU A 106 -8.34 2.28 3.47
C LEU A 106 -7.22 2.99 2.71
N ALA A 107 -6.88 2.50 1.51
CA ALA A 107 -5.86 3.13 0.67
C ALA A 107 -6.35 4.44 0.05
N THR A 108 -7.56 4.46 -0.50
CA THR A 108 -8.09 5.57 -1.30
C THR A 108 -9.53 5.91 -0.93
N SER A 109 -9.91 7.18 -1.04
CA SER A 109 -11.31 7.61 -1.00
C SER A 109 -11.56 8.79 -1.95
N CYS A 110 -12.78 8.92 -2.50
CA CYS A 110 -13.07 9.95 -3.51
C CYS A 110 -13.06 11.38 -2.95
N LEU A 111 -13.14 11.53 -1.62
CA LEU A 111 -13.13 12.79 -0.88
C LEU A 111 -14.21 13.82 -1.26
N SER A 112 -15.19 13.43 -2.07
CA SER A 112 -16.23 14.32 -2.59
C SER A 112 -17.66 13.82 -2.34
N CYS A 113 -17.83 12.56 -1.90
CA CYS A 113 -19.15 12.01 -1.59
C CYS A 113 -19.59 12.30 -0.15
N GLU A 114 -20.88 12.14 0.12
CA GLU A 114 -21.48 12.33 1.45
C GLU A 114 -20.79 11.50 2.55
N ALA A 115 -20.40 10.25 2.26
CA ALA A 115 -19.68 9.42 3.21
C ALA A 115 -18.30 10.01 3.56
N CYS A 116 -17.58 10.59 2.59
CA CYS A 116 -16.31 11.27 2.86
C CYS A 116 -16.54 12.57 3.66
N ALA A 117 -17.57 13.34 3.31
CA ALA A 117 -17.91 14.58 4.01
C ALA A 117 -18.31 14.34 5.48
N ARG A 118 -18.86 13.17 5.80
CA ARG A 118 -19.22 12.73 7.16
C ARG A 118 -18.10 11.98 7.89
N GLU A 119 -16.88 11.97 7.35
CA GLU A 119 -15.74 11.23 7.92
C GLU A 119 -16.00 9.71 8.04
N THR A 120 -16.95 9.19 7.28
CA THR A 120 -17.29 7.76 7.21
C THR A 120 -16.78 7.13 5.91
N SER A 121 -15.58 7.52 5.50
CA SER A 121 -14.94 7.13 4.23
C SER A 121 -14.82 5.61 4.03
N ARG A 122 -14.86 4.81 5.09
CA ARG A 122 -14.96 3.34 5.04
C ARG A 122 -16.23 2.81 4.33
N TYR A 123 -17.29 3.60 4.28
CA TYR A 123 -18.53 3.28 3.56
C TYR A 123 -18.63 3.96 2.20
N ALA A 124 -17.62 4.74 1.81
CA ALA A 124 -17.61 5.35 0.49
C ALA A 124 -17.49 4.24 -0.57
N PRO A 125 -18.28 4.30 -1.66
CA PRO A 125 -18.12 3.39 -2.79
C PRO A 125 -16.79 3.69 -3.46
N THR A 126 -15.75 2.98 -3.04
CA THR A 126 -14.39 3.15 -3.53
C THR A 126 -13.94 1.81 -4.11
N PRO A 127 -13.37 1.79 -5.33
CA PRO A 127 -13.00 0.54 -5.98
C PRO A 127 -11.85 -0.22 -5.26
N ASN A 128 -11.16 0.41 -4.30
CA ASN A 128 -9.94 -0.12 -3.67
C ASN A 128 -10.00 -0.06 -2.13
N ALA A 129 -11.05 -0.60 -1.53
CA ALA A 129 -11.23 -0.64 -0.07
C ALA A 129 -10.27 -1.61 0.64
N LEU A 130 -9.61 -2.53 -0.07
CA LEU A 130 -8.50 -3.32 0.43
C LEU A 130 -7.20 -2.51 0.29
N GLY A 131 -6.75 -1.90 1.39
CA GLY A 131 -5.40 -1.34 1.56
C GLY A 131 -4.36 -2.43 1.77
N THR A 132 -4.58 -3.55 1.09
CA THR A 132 -3.59 -4.57 0.89
C THR A 132 -2.48 -4.00 0.02
N LEU A 133 -1.27 -4.50 0.19
CA LEU A 133 -0.09 -4.13 -0.59
C LEU A 133 -0.35 -4.54 -2.05
N LEU A 134 -1.08 -3.69 -2.80
CA LEU A 134 -1.40 -3.91 -4.20
C LEU A 134 -0.14 -3.66 -5.02
N MET A 135 0.78 -4.62 -4.99
CA MET A 135 1.58 -4.89 -6.18
C MET A 135 0.85 -5.95 -6.97
N ASP A 136 0.07 -5.50 -7.94
CA ASP A 136 -0.21 -6.35 -9.08
C ASP A 136 1.13 -6.60 -9.77
N PRO A 137 1.63 -7.85 -9.86
CA PRO A 137 2.90 -8.14 -10.53
C PRO A 137 2.88 -7.81 -12.02
N SER A 138 1.72 -7.51 -12.61
CA SER A 138 1.57 -7.10 -14.00
C SER A 138 1.68 -5.58 -14.24
N ASN A 139 1.93 -4.77 -13.20
CA ASN A 139 2.08 -3.30 -13.30
C ASN A 139 0.86 -2.59 -13.91
N ASN A 140 -0.33 -3.22 -13.92
CA ASN A 140 -1.50 -2.71 -14.63
C ASN A 140 -2.38 -1.81 -13.75
N MET A 141 -2.67 -0.64 -14.29
CA MET A 141 -3.48 0.45 -13.72
C MET A 141 -4.94 0.04 -13.53
N LEU A 142 -5.57 0.51 -12.46
CA LEU A 142 -7.02 0.70 -12.42
C LEU A 142 -7.28 2.18 -12.11
N SER A 143 -7.45 2.95 -13.18
CA SER A 143 -7.78 4.37 -13.15
C SER A 143 -9.14 4.62 -12.51
N GLY A 144 -9.26 5.68 -11.72
CA GLY A 144 -10.55 6.30 -11.42
C GLY A 144 -10.88 6.48 -9.94
N ALA A 145 -10.10 7.27 -9.23
CA ALA A 145 -10.60 8.05 -8.11
C ALA A 145 -9.67 9.24 -7.87
N HIS A 146 -10.24 10.44 -7.71
CA HIS A 146 -9.54 11.56 -7.12
C HIS A 146 -9.24 11.18 -5.67
N SER A 147 -8.06 10.62 -5.41
CA SER A 147 -7.74 9.98 -4.13
C SER A 147 -6.30 10.20 -3.72
N PHE A 148 -6.14 10.34 -2.40
CA PHE A 148 -4.87 10.11 -1.73
C PHE A 148 -4.42 8.65 -1.96
N THR A 149 -3.20 8.55 -2.48
CA THR A 149 -2.22 7.46 -2.47
C THR A 149 -2.74 6.03 -2.62
N SER A 150 -2.64 5.50 -3.85
CA SER A 150 -2.32 4.08 -4.05
C SER A 150 -1.01 3.78 -3.30
N GLN A 151 -1.07 2.81 -2.38
CA GLN A 151 0.07 2.42 -1.57
C GLN A 151 0.79 1.27 -2.28
N ARG A 152 1.81 1.62 -3.06
CA ARG A 152 2.75 0.64 -3.61
C ARG A 152 3.82 0.44 -2.56
N ILE A 153 3.67 -0.61 -1.78
CA ILE A 153 4.56 -0.89 -0.66
C ILE A 153 5.57 -1.93 -1.08
N GLY A 154 6.82 -1.62 -0.79
CA GLY A 154 7.83 -2.65 -0.74
C GLY A 154 8.53 -2.76 0.60
N ILE A 155 8.80 -3.99 1.02
CA ILE A 155 9.72 -4.24 2.14
C ILE A 155 11.12 -4.10 1.55
N LEU A 156 11.64 -2.87 1.60
CA LEU A 156 13.02 -2.61 1.24
C LEU A 156 13.87 -3.08 2.43
N ASN A 157 14.52 -4.22 2.28
CA ASN A 157 15.65 -4.58 3.14
C ASN A 157 16.90 -3.89 2.61
#